data_AF-A0AAF0V877-F1
#
_entry.id   AF-A0AAF0V877-F1
#
_cell.length_a   1.000
_cell.length_b   1.000
_cell.length_c   1.000
_cell.angle_alpha   90.00
_cell.angle_beta   90.00
_cell.angle_gamma   90.00
#
_symmetry.space_group_name_H-M   'P 1'
#
loop_
_entity.id
_entity.type
_entity.pdbx_description
1 polymer ?
#
loop_
_entity_poly.entity_id
_entity_poly.type
_entity_poly.pdbx_seq_one_letter_code
_entity_poly.pdbx_strand_id
1 'polypeptide(L)'
;MGFLKTKGEIYKAVEDVDVGPNSNQFYLTANVKAPRMAGFLVKVFAWLLETPIFGSIMLYFLKRNNLIHKLVTFAELQESPLYVPLHYYEGGKEEENQSGASPREQVRQALGCMVAPKPLYSFSRWTILDYSTAYNSKLITPTKVMERFLSAVEHSSTPSMQMSFFINFDAHDILRQAAQSTHRYQQGEALSVLDGVPIGIKDEIDCMPYPTTGKHTFK
;
A
#
# COMPACT_ATOMS: atom_id res chain seq x y z
N MET A 1 -28.54 22.62 -33.24
CA MET A 1 -29.04 22.14 -31.93
C MET A 1 -27.92 21.32 -31.26
N GLY A 2 -27.12 21.75 -30.29
CA GLY A 2 -27.17 22.93 -29.42
C GLY A 2 -27.02 22.58 -27.92
N PHE A 3 -27.22 21.32 -27.52
CA PHE A 3 -27.51 21.00 -26.11
C PHE A 3 -26.50 20.14 -25.32
N LEU A 4 -25.38 19.66 -25.89
CA LEU A 4 -24.58 18.63 -25.20
C LEU A 4 -23.05 18.78 -25.20
N LYS A 5 -22.45 19.82 -25.78
CA LYS A 5 -20.98 19.98 -25.73
C LYS A 5 -20.57 20.87 -24.56
N THR A 6 -19.92 20.26 -23.57
CA THR A 6 -19.14 21.01 -22.57
C THR A 6 -18.04 21.75 -23.33
N LYS A 7 -17.88 23.06 -23.09
CA LYS A 7 -16.76 23.81 -23.69
C LYS A 7 -15.44 23.31 -23.09
N GLY A 8 -14.48 23.03 -23.95
CA GLY A 8 -13.11 22.71 -23.57
C GLY A 8 -12.41 23.92 -22.97
N GLU A 9 -11.41 23.66 -22.13
CA GLU A 9 -10.47 24.68 -21.63
C GLU A 9 -9.08 24.43 -22.21
N ILE A 10 -8.41 25.50 -22.63
CA ILE A 10 -7.02 25.45 -23.09
C ILE A 10 -6.16 25.76 -21.87
N TYR A 11 -5.34 24.80 -21.45
CA TYR A 11 -4.42 24.98 -20.34
C TYR A 11 -3.05 25.39 -20.88
N LYS A 12 -2.50 26.45 -20.29
CA LYS A 12 -1.13 26.90 -20.56
C LYS A 12 -0.13 25.91 -20.00
N ALA A 13 1.08 25.89 -20.56
CA ALA A 13 2.20 25.19 -19.96
C ALA A 13 2.46 25.70 -18.53
N VAL A 14 2.90 24.82 -17.63
CA VAL A 14 3.15 25.12 -16.22
C VAL A 14 4.13 26.27 -16.05
N GLU A 15 5.14 26.38 -16.93
CA GLU A 15 6.12 27.48 -16.94
C GLU A 15 5.49 28.87 -17.17
N ASP A 16 4.32 28.91 -17.81
CA ASP A 16 3.58 30.15 -18.11
C ASP A 16 2.47 30.46 -17.08
N VAL A 17 2.30 29.63 -16.06
CA VAL A 17 1.29 29.81 -15.01
C VAL A 17 1.85 30.66 -13.88
N ASP A 18 1.26 31.84 -13.68
CA ASP A 18 1.53 32.65 -12.49
C ASP A 18 1.00 31.93 -11.24
N VAL A 19 1.90 31.58 -10.32
CA VAL A 19 1.59 30.98 -9.01
C VAL A 19 1.89 31.95 -7.85
N GLY A 20 2.08 33.23 -8.16
CA GLY A 20 2.32 34.28 -7.19
C GLY A 20 1.08 34.68 -6.37
N PRO A 21 1.26 35.55 -5.36
CA PRO A 21 0.20 35.96 -4.43
C PRO A 21 -0.95 36.73 -5.10
N ASN A 22 -0.71 37.31 -6.28
CA ASN A 22 -1.71 38.05 -7.07
C ASN A 22 -2.27 37.23 -8.23
N SER A 23 -1.98 35.93 -8.26
CA SER A 23 -2.44 35.04 -9.31
C SER A 23 -3.96 34.92 -9.31
N ASN A 24 -4.53 34.80 -10.51
CA ASN A 24 -5.94 34.44 -10.69
C ASN A 24 -6.19 32.92 -10.63
N GLN A 25 -5.15 32.13 -10.36
CA GLN A 25 -5.31 30.70 -10.09
C GLN A 25 -6.01 30.51 -8.75
N PHE A 26 -7.00 29.62 -8.73
CA PHE A 26 -7.81 29.36 -7.55
C PHE A 26 -7.79 27.87 -7.21
N TYR A 27 -7.95 27.57 -5.93
CA TYR A 27 -8.01 26.20 -5.48
C TYR A 27 -9.32 25.54 -5.91
N LEU A 28 -9.22 24.53 -6.78
CA LEU A 28 -10.34 23.68 -7.14
C LEU A 28 -10.54 22.58 -6.08
N THR A 29 -11.58 22.72 -5.26
CA THR A 29 -12.00 21.64 -4.37
C THR A 29 -12.55 20.46 -5.17
N ALA A 30 -12.05 19.26 -4.91
CA ALA A 30 -12.59 18.04 -5.51
C ALA A 30 -14.06 17.84 -5.07
N ASN A 31 -15.01 18.11 -5.97
CA ASN A 31 -16.44 17.88 -5.76
C ASN A 31 -16.88 16.66 -6.58
N VAL A 32 -16.49 15.48 -6.10
CA VAL A 32 -16.83 14.20 -6.74
C VAL A 32 -18.27 13.83 -6.39
N LYS A 33 -19.12 13.75 -7.40
CA LYS A 33 -20.54 13.38 -7.30
C LYS A 33 -20.73 11.93 -7.70
N ALA A 34 -21.00 11.08 -6.71
CA ALA A 34 -21.36 9.69 -6.92
C ALA A 34 -22.46 9.26 -5.92
N PRO A 35 -23.42 8.41 -6.34
CA PRO A 35 -24.43 7.87 -5.43
C PRO A 35 -23.81 6.87 -4.45
N ARG A 36 -24.15 6.99 -3.16
CA ARG A 36 -23.82 5.97 -2.16
C ARG A 36 -24.84 4.84 -2.24
N MET A 37 -24.40 3.65 -2.60
CA MET A 37 -25.25 2.46 -2.74
C MET A 37 -24.59 1.27 -2.05
N ALA A 38 -25.40 0.38 -1.49
CA ALA A 38 -24.95 -0.85 -0.85
C ALA A 38 -25.96 -1.98 -1.07
N GLY A 39 -25.52 -3.23 -0.88
CA GLY A 39 -26.39 -4.40 -0.91
C GLY A 39 -27.05 -4.63 -2.28
N PHE A 40 -28.37 -4.80 -2.30
CA PHE A 40 -29.10 -5.06 -3.54
C PHE A 40 -29.02 -3.90 -4.55
N LEU A 41 -29.04 -2.65 -4.07
CA LEU A 41 -29.03 -1.47 -4.94
C LEU A 41 -27.76 -1.36 -5.78
N VAL A 42 -26.59 -1.69 -5.20
CA VAL A 42 -25.33 -1.66 -5.96
C VAL A 42 -25.29 -2.76 -7.03
N LYS A 43 -25.95 -3.91 -6.80
CA LYS A 43 -26.05 -4.98 -7.79
C LYS A 43 -26.88 -4.57 -9.01
N VAL A 44 -28.05 -3.97 -8.78
CA VAL A 44 -28.90 -3.44 -9.87
C VAL A 44 -28.17 -2.34 -10.64
N PHE A 45 -27.50 -1.44 -9.92
CA PHE A 45 -26.73 -0.37 -10.54
C PHE A 45 -25.57 -0.90 -11.39
N ALA A 46 -24.81 -1.88 -10.89
CA ALA A 46 -23.74 -2.53 -11.65
C ALA A 46 -24.28 -3.22 -12.92
N TRP A 47 -25.37 -3.98 -12.79
CA TRP A 47 -26.04 -4.60 -13.93
C TRP A 47 -26.46 -3.58 -14.99
N LEU A 48 -27.03 -2.43 -14.58
CA LEU A 48 -27.37 -1.34 -15.50
C LEU A 48 -26.13 -0.74 -16.18
N LEU A 49 -25.03 -0.54 -15.44
CA LEU A 49 -23.75 -0.05 -16.01
C LEU A 49 -23.18 -1.01 -17.06
N GLU A 50 -23.41 -2.31 -16.92
CA GLU A 50 -22.93 -3.34 -17.83
C GLU A 50 -23.81 -3.49 -19.08
N THR A 51 -25.00 -2.87 -19.12
CA THR A 51 -25.84 -2.89 -20.34
C THR A 51 -25.29 -1.94 -21.41
N PRO A 52 -25.21 -2.35 -22.70
CA PRO A 52 -24.53 -1.57 -23.74
C PRO A 52 -25.05 -0.13 -23.93
N ILE A 53 -26.37 0.06 -23.91
CA ILE A 53 -27.00 1.36 -24.18
C ILE A 53 -27.10 2.18 -22.89
N PHE A 54 -27.76 1.65 -21.86
CA PHE A 54 -27.97 2.41 -20.61
C PHE A 54 -26.66 2.64 -19.86
N GLY A 55 -25.74 1.68 -19.87
CA GLY A 55 -24.42 1.81 -19.27
C GLY A 55 -23.61 2.95 -19.90
N SER A 56 -23.60 3.05 -21.23
CA SER A 56 -22.93 4.14 -21.95
C SER A 56 -23.50 5.51 -21.60
N ILE A 57 -24.83 5.64 -21.56
CA ILE A 57 -25.51 6.90 -21.17
C ILE A 57 -25.18 7.26 -19.71
N MET A 58 -25.24 6.27 -18.81
CA MET A 58 -24.99 6.50 -17.39
C MET A 58 -23.53 6.88 -17.11
N LEU A 59 -22.57 6.21 -17.76
CA LEU A 59 -21.16 6.55 -17.70
C LEU A 59 -20.88 7.95 -18.24
N TYR A 60 -21.54 8.37 -19.32
CA TYR A 60 -21.42 9.74 -19.84
C TYR A 60 -21.80 10.77 -18.77
N PHE A 61 -22.94 10.59 -18.09
CA PHE A 61 -23.35 11.50 -17.02
C PHE A 61 -22.43 11.46 -15.80
N LEU A 62 -21.96 10.28 -15.38
CA LEU A 62 -20.99 10.15 -14.30
C LEU A 62 -19.68 10.89 -14.62
N LYS A 63 -19.13 10.69 -15.82
CA LYS A 63 -17.91 11.39 -16.27
C LYS A 63 -18.13 12.90 -16.38
N ARG A 64 -19.26 13.33 -16.92
CA ARG A 64 -19.60 14.75 -17.08
C ARG A 64 -19.76 15.46 -15.73
N ASN A 65 -20.48 14.86 -14.79
CA ASN A 65 -20.74 15.44 -13.47
C ASN A 65 -19.47 15.50 -12.60
N ASN A 66 -18.46 14.70 -12.92
CA ASN A 66 -17.17 14.64 -12.24
C ASN A 66 -16.03 15.32 -13.02
N LEU A 67 -16.37 16.23 -13.95
CA LEU A 67 -15.42 17.05 -14.72
C LEU A 67 -14.42 16.27 -15.61
N ILE A 68 -14.55 14.95 -15.74
CA ILE A 68 -13.63 14.12 -16.55
C ILE A 68 -13.66 14.56 -18.01
N HIS A 69 -14.85 14.86 -18.57
CA HIS A 69 -14.93 15.36 -19.94
C HIS A 69 -14.27 16.73 -20.11
N LYS A 70 -14.31 17.59 -19.08
CA LYS A 70 -13.68 18.90 -19.11
C LYS A 70 -12.15 18.77 -19.17
N LEU A 71 -11.58 17.87 -18.36
CA LEU A 71 -10.12 17.73 -18.18
C LEU A 71 -9.45 16.73 -19.13
N VAL A 72 -10.15 15.69 -19.56
CA VAL A 72 -9.56 14.58 -20.34
C VAL A 72 -10.04 14.58 -21.79
N THR A 73 -11.31 14.91 -22.04
CA THR A 73 -11.89 14.81 -23.41
C THR A 73 -11.80 16.11 -24.19
N PHE A 74 -12.00 17.25 -23.53
CA PHE A 74 -12.10 18.55 -24.18
C PHE A 74 -11.01 19.53 -23.76
N ALA A 75 -10.08 19.13 -22.88
CA ALA A 75 -8.94 19.98 -22.54
C ALA A 75 -7.90 19.94 -23.67
N GLU A 76 -7.32 21.10 -23.97
CA GLU A 76 -6.10 21.18 -24.77
C GLU A 76 -4.95 21.48 -23.81
N LEU A 77 -4.05 20.50 -23.66
CA LEU A 77 -2.82 20.63 -22.89
C LEU A 77 -1.68 20.94 -23.86
N GLN A 78 -0.96 22.04 -23.63
CA GLN A 78 0.16 22.44 -24.50
C GLN A 78 1.42 21.59 -24.27
N GLU A 79 1.52 20.95 -23.12
CA GLU A 79 2.67 20.14 -22.72
C GLU A 79 2.65 18.78 -23.41
N SER A 80 3.85 18.26 -23.67
CA SER A 80 4.00 16.88 -24.13
C SER A 80 3.73 15.90 -22.99
N PRO A 81 3.12 14.73 -23.27
CA PRO A 81 2.79 13.76 -22.24
C PRO A 81 4.04 13.16 -21.58
N LEU A 82 4.00 13.04 -20.25
CA LEU A 82 4.99 12.36 -19.45
C LEU A 82 4.48 10.97 -19.04
N TYR A 83 5.06 9.90 -19.60
CA TYR A 83 4.59 8.53 -19.36
C TYR A 83 5.16 7.88 -18.11
N VAL A 84 6.32 8.34 -17.66
CA VAL A 84 7.00 7.89 -16.43
C VAL A 84 7.58 9.10 -15.71
N PRO A 85 7.68 9.08 -14.37
CA PRO A 85 8.27 10.19 -13.62
C PRO A 85 9.68 10.52 -14.13
N LEU A 86 9.90 11.74 -14.59
CA LEU A 86 11.23 12.28 -14.91
C LEU A 86 11.69 13.13 -13.73
N HIS A 87 12.69 12.62 -13.01
CA HIS A 87 13.33 13.35 -11.93
C HIS A 87 14.62 13.97 -12.46
N TYR A 88 14.64 15.30 -12.62
CA TYR A 88 15.88 16.03 -12.87
C TYR A 88 16.65 16.12 -11.55
N TYR A 89 17.69 15.30 -11.43
CA TYR A 89 18.53 15.28 -10.24
C TYR A 89 19.52 16.46 -10.29
N GLU A 90 19.24 17.53 -9.55
CA GLU A 90 20.19 18.60 -9.29
C GLU A 90 20.85 18.41 -7.93
N GLY A 91 22.03 17.77 -7.96
CA GLY A 91 23.16 18.12 -7.09
C GLY A 91 22.92 18.17 -5.59
N GLY A 92 22.83 17.00 -4.95
CA GLY A 92 23.18 16.84 -3.55
C GLY A 92 23.42 15.37 -3.31
N LYS A 93 24.69 14.93 -3.31
CA LYS A 93 25.08 13.53 -3.10
C LYS A 93 24.26 12.97 -1.94
N GLU A 94 23.20 12.23 -2.25
CA GLU A 94 22.77 11.21 -1.33
C GLU A 94 23.98 10.28 -1.30
N GLU A 95 24.57 10.10 -0.12
CA GLU A 95 25.51 9.00 0.06
C GLU A 95 24.70 7.74 -0.19
N GLU A 96 24.62 7.36 -1.47
CA GLU A 96 24.06 6.11 -1.93
C GLU A 96 24.95 5.06 -1.27
N ASN A 97 24.53 4.62 -0.09
CA ASN A 97 25.24 3.63 0.70
C ASN A 97 25.30 2.35 -0.14
N GLN A 98 26.38 2.23 -0.90
CA GLN A 98 26.85 1.09 -1.67
C GLN A 98 25.74 0.35 -2.42
N SER A 99 25.43 0.83 -3.62
CA SER A 99 24.78 0.04 -4.66
C SER A 99 25.51 -1.32 -4.79
N GLY A 100 24.92 -2.39 -4.26
CA GLY A 100 25.50 -3.75 -4.26
C GLY A 100 25.71 -4.41 -2.89
N ALA A 101 25.45 -3.74 -1.76
CA ALA A 101 25.48 -4.40 -0.46
C ALA A 101 24.38 -5.47 -0.34
N SER A 102 24.70 -6.64 0.25
CA SER A 102 23.70 -7.68 0.52
C SER A 102 22.62 -7.17 1.50
N PRO A 103 21.38 -7.71 1.48
CA PRO A 103 20.33 -7.29 2.41
C PRO A 103 20.75 -7.34 3.88
N ARG A 104 21.54 -8.36 4.27
CA ARG A 104 22.08 -8.49 5.63
C ARG A 104 23.00 -7.33 6.00
N GLU A 105 23.84 -6.91 5.07
CA GLU A 105 24.79 -5.82 5.28
C GLU A 105 24.07 -4.47 5.35
N GLN A 106 23.04 -4.26 4.52
CA GLN A 106 22.18 -3.08 4.59
C GLN A 106 21.46 -2.98 5.95
N VAL A 107 20.94 -4.10 6.47
CA VAL A 107 20.35 -4.14 7.82
C VAL A 107 21.39 -3.75 8.88
N ARG A 108 22.63 -4.26 8.77
CA ARG A 108 23.71 -3.91 9.71
C ARG A 108 24.06 -2.43 9.67
N GLN A 109 24.10 -1.82 8.48
CA GLN A 109 24.33 -0.38 8.32
C GLN A 109 23.18 0.43 8.93
N ALA A 110 21.93 0.03 8.68
CA ALA A 110 20.74 0.68 9.25
C ALA A 110 20.74 0.63 10.79
N LEU A 111 21.24 -0.44 11.41
CA LEU A 111 21.43 -0.52 12.86
C LEU A 111 22.38 0.57 13.37
N GLY A 112 23.45 0.88 12.64
CA GLY A 112 24.42 1.92 13.00
C GLY A 112 23.83 3.33 12.97
N CYS A 113 22.75 3.54 12.22
CA CYS A 113 22.03 4.82 12.15
C CYS A 113 20.95 4.96 13.23
N MET A 114 20.67 3.92 14.02
CA MET A 114 19.60 3.98 15.01
C MET A 114 20.00 4.77 16.25
N VAL A 115 19.08 5.61 16.71
CA VAL A 115 19.21 6.36 17.97
C VAL A 115 18.71 5.48 19.11
N ALA A 116 19.41 5.53 20.25
CA ALA A 116 19.02 4.78 21.44
C ALA A 116 17.57 5.09 21.85
N PRO A 117 16.76 4.08 22.22
CA PRO A 117 15.37 4.28 22.59
C PRO A 117 15.27 5.17 23.83
N LYS A 118 14.40 6.18 23.75
CA LYS A 118 14.08 7.04 24.89
C LYS A 118 13.20 6.27 25.89
N PRO A 119 13.35 6.49 27.21
CA PRO A 119 12.49 5.86 28.20
C PRO A 119 11.03 6.22 27.93
N LEU A 120 10.19 5.20 27.86
CA LEU A 120 8.77 5.31 27.53
C LEU A 120 7.93 5.41 28.80
N TYR A 121 7.19 6.51 28.92
CA TYR A 121 6.26 6.79 30.01
C TYR A 121 4.81 6.38 29.69
N SER A 122 4.57 5.73 28.53
CA SER A 122 3.24 5.38 28.03
C SER A 122 3.26 4.09 27.18
N PHE A 123 2.07 3.62 26.79
CA PHE A 123 1.90 2.44 25.93
C PHE A 123 2.74 2.56 24.64
N SER A 124 3.46 1.48 24.32
CA SER A 124 4.28 1.38 23.13
C SER A 124 4.08 0.05 22.43
N ARG A 125 4.22 0.06 21.10
CA ARG A 125 4.22 -1.17 20.30
C ARG A 125 5.61 -1.79 20.34
N TRP A 126 5.66 -3.11 20.24
CA TRP A 126 6.90 -3.84 20.07
C TRP A 126 7.57 -3.51 18.74
N THR A 127 8.88 -3.34 18.78
CA THR A 127 9.74 -3.07 17.63
C THR A 127 10.48 -4.33 17.19
N ILE A 128 11.08 -4.29 16.00
CA ILE A 128 12.00 -5.33 15.51
C ILE A 128 13.12 -5.61 16.53
N LEU A 129 13.68 -4.56 17.13
CA LEU A 129 14.75 -4.69 18.11
C LEU A 129 14.27 -5.38 19.40
N ASP A 130 13.04 -5.14 19.83
CA ASP A 130 12.49 -5.81 21.01
C ASP A 130 12.38 -7.32 20.78
N TYR A 131 11.88 -7.73 19.61
CA TYR A 131 11.85 -9.15 19.22
C TYR A 131 13.25 -9.75 19.18
N SER A 132 14.18 -9.13 18.44
CA SER A 132 15.55 -9.64 18.32
C SER A 132 16.26 -9.71 19.68
N THR A 133 16.07 -8.72 20.55
CA THR A 133 16.62 -8.70 21.91
C THR A 133 16.04 -9.82 22.78
N ALA A 134 14.72 -10.04 22.70
CA ALA A 134 14.06 -11.11 23.45
C ALA A 134 14.47 -12.51 22.97
N TYR A 135 14.70 -12.68 21.67
CA TYR A 135 15.21 -13.93 21.10
C TYR A 135 16.67 -14.21 21.47
N ASN A 136 17.54 -13.19 21.36
CA ASN A 136 18.96 -13.30 21.74
C ASN A 136 19.14 -13.57 23.24
N SER A 137 18.32 -12.95 24.08
CA SER A 137 18.32 -13.20 25.54
C SER A 137 17.63 -14.51 25.94
N LYS A 138 17.10 -15.27 24.99
CA LYS A 138 16.37 -16.53 25.20
C LYS A 138 15.12 -16.39 26.09
N LEU A 139 14.60 -15.17 26.23
CA LEU A 139 13.37 -14.88 26.98
C LEU A 139 12.15 -15.50 26.29
N ILE A 140 12.14 -15.51 24.97
CA ILE A 140 11.11 -16.12 24.13
C ILE A 140 11.76 -16.61 22.84
N THR A 141 11.06 -17.46 22.08
CA THR A 141 11.55 -17.96 20.78
C THR A 141 10.65 -17.48 19.63
N PRO A 142 11.18 -17.38 18.41
CA PRO A 142 10.38 -17.15 17.20
C PRO A 142 9.19 -18.12 17.10
N THR A 143 9.40 -19.41 17.38
CA THR A 143 8.33 -20.42 17.40
C THR A 143 7.21 -20.05 18.37
N LYS A 144 7.55 -19.63 19.61
CA LYS A 144 6.52 -19.27 20.60
C LYS A 144 5.75 -18.02 20.21
N VAL A 145 6.41 -17.07 19.55
CA VAL A 145 5.74 -15.88 18.98
C VAL A 145 4.78 -16.28 17.88
N MET A 146 5.19 -17.14 16.94
CA MET A 146 4.34 -17.55 15.83
C MET A 146 3.17 -18.44 16.25
N GLU A 147 3.32 -19.28 17.28
CA GLU A 147 2.19 -19.99 17.91
C GLU A 147 1.13 -19.02 18.42
N ARG A 148 1.54 -18.00 19.18
CA ARG A 148 0.62 -16.98 19.71
C ARG A 148 -0.03 -16.17 18.60
N PHE A 149 0.73 -15.85 17.56
CA PHE A 149 0.21 -15.16 16.38
C PHE A 149 -0.87 -15.99 15.69
N LEU A 150 -0.64 -17.29 15.44
CA LEU A 150 -1.62 -18.16 14.81
C LEU A 150 -2.90 -18.27 15.64
N SER A 151 -2.80 -18.41 16.97
CA SER A 151 -3.98 -18.37 17.85
C SER A 151 -4.75 -17.06 17.75
N ALA A 152 -4.06 -15.92 17.59
CA ALA A 152 -4.72 -14.63 17.39
C ALA A 152 -5.38 -14.51 16.01
N VAL A 153 -4.76 -15.04 14.95
CA VAL A 153 -5.35 -15.10 13.61
C VAL A 153 -6.61 -15.95 13.61
N GLU A 154 -6.56 -17.16 14.19
CA GLU A 154 -7.71 -18.04 14.33
C GLU A 154 -8.86 -17.36 15.10
N HIS A 155 -8.53 -16.69 16.22
CA HIS A 155 -9.52 -15.95 16.99
C HIS A 155 -10.14 -14.80 16.17
N SER A 156 -9.35 -14.10 15.34
CA SER A 156 -9.83 -12.99 14.51
C SER A 156 -10.80 -13.41 13.39
N SER A 157 -10.75 -14.69 13.01
CA SER A 157 -11.62 -15.29 12.01
C SER A 157 -12.89 -15.92 12.59
N THR A 158 -13.09 -15.84 13.91
CA THR A 158 -14.32 -16.33 14.55
C THR A 158 -15.56 -15.57 14.10
N PRO A 159 -16.76 -16.20 14.14
CA PRO A 159 -18.01 -15.55 13.72
C PRO A 159 -18.36 -14.27 14.50
N SER A 160 -17.82 -14.08 15.70
CA SER A 160 -18.03 -12.88 16.52
C SER A 160 -17.17 -11.68 16.11
N MET A 161 -16.01 -11.92 15.46
CA MET A 161 -15.08 -10.86 15.08
C MET A 161 -15.07 -10.60 13.57
N GLN A 162 -15.10 -11.66 12.73
CA GLN A 162 -15.17 -11.59 11.26
C GLN A 162 -14.19 -10.59 10.61
N MET A 163 -12.99 -10.41 11.19
CA MET A 163 -12.02 -9.45 10.68
C MET A 163 -11.16 -10.02 9.55
N SER A 164 -10.86 -11.32 9.60
CA SER A 164 -10.14 -12.07 8.54
C SER A 164 -8.91 -11.32 7.99
N PHE A 165 -7.98 -10.94 8.86
CA PHE A 165 -6.81 -10.13 8.50
C PHE A 165 -5.91 -10.76 7.44
N PHE A 166 -5.82 -12.09 7.42
CA PHE A 166 -5.05 -12.86 6.46
C PHE A 166 -6.01 -13.70 5.63
N ILE A 167 -5.93 -13.57 4.30
CA ILE A 167 -6.76 -14.34 3.37
C ILE A 167 -6.12 -15.68 2.97
N ASN A 168 -4.81 -15.80 3.16
CA ASN A 168 -4.06 -17.02 2.91
C ASN A 168 -2.92 -17.14 3.93
N PHE A 169 -2.85 -18.26 4.62
CA PHE A 169 -1.76 -18.61 5.53
C PHE A 169 -1.76 -20.13 5.73
N ASP A 170 -0.57 -20.69 5.93
CA ASP A 170 -0.38 -22.10 6.25
C ASP A 170 0.33 -22.18 7.60
N ALA A 171 -0.38 -22.68 8.60
CA ALA A 171 0.14 -22.80 9.97
C ALA A 171 1.38 -23.70 10.05
N HIS A 172 1.43 -24.78 9.27
CA HIS A 172 2.56 -25.68 9.22
C HIS A 172 3.77 -25.00 8.58
N ASP A 173 3.58 -24.29 7.47
CA ASP A 173 4.64 -23.52 6.82
C ASP A 173 5.22 -22.44 7.75
N ILE A 174 4.34 -21.66 8.39
CA ILE A 174 4.70 -20.62 9.35
C ILE A 174 5.50 -21.20 10.52
N LEU A 175 5.02 -22.28 11.14
CA LEU A 175 5.70 -22.90 12.27
C LEU A 175 7.03 -23.55 11.87
N ARG A 176 7.12 -24.09 10.64
CA ARG A 176 8.37 -24.61 10.08
C ARG A 176 9.42 -23.51 9.96
N GLN A 177 9.07 -22.36 9.37
CA GLN A 177 9.97 -21.22 9.25
C GLN A 177 10.38 -20.69 10.64
N ALA A 178 9.43 -20.60 11.58
CA ALA A 178 9.70 -20.15 12.94
C ALA A 178 10.62 -21.12 13.70
N ALA A 179 10.45 -22.44 13.53
CA ALA A 179 11.33 -23.45 14.11
C ALA A 179 12.76 -23.34 13.59
N GLN A 180 12.94 -23.10 12.29
CA GLN A 180 14.26 -22.86 11.70
C GLN A 180 14.93 -21.60 12.27
N SER A 181 14.17 -20.52 12.47
CA SER A 181 14.68 -19.31 13.13
C SER A 181 15.04 -19.55 14.60
N THR A 182 14.16 -20.23 15.35
CA THR A 182 14.45 -20.64 16.74
C THR A 182 15.74 -21.44 16.85
N HIS A 183 15.98 -22.39 15.94
CA HIS A 183 17.21 -23.17 15.91
C HIS A 183 18.44 -22.26 15.71
N ARG A 184 18.40 -21.31 14.77
CA ARG A 184 19.50 -20.35 14.57
C ARG A 184 19.79 -19.52 15.82
N TYR A 185 18.76 -19.02 16.51
CA TYR A 185 18.97 -18.31 17.78
C TYR A 185 19.56 -19.21 18.88
N GLN A 186 19.16 -20.48 18.95
CA GLN A 186 19.74 -21.43 19.91
C GLN A 186 21.22 -21.68 19.67
N GLN A 187 21.66 -21.70 18.42
CA GLN A 187 23.06 -21.85 18.02
C GLN A 187 23.85 -20.52 18.02
N GLY A 188 23.19 -19.37 18.21
CA GLY A 188 23.83 -18.06 18.11
C GLY A 188 24.11 -17.61 16.67
N GLU A 189 23.42 -18.21 15.69
CA GLU A 189 23.63 -18.02 14.24
C GLU A 189 22.47 -17.26 13.58
N ALA A 190 21.82 -16.34 14.30
CA ALA A 190 20.74 -15.52 13.74
C ALA A 190 21.22 -14.72 12.51
N LEU A 191 20.38 -14.67 11.47
CA LEU A 191 20.75 -14.08 10.17
C LEU A 191 20.92 -12.56 10.25
N SER A 192 20.05 -11.87 10.98
CA SER A 192 20.09 -10.43 11.26
C SER A 192 19.08 -10.11 12.38
N VAL A 193 18.90 -8.83 12.72
CA VAL A 193 17.82 -8.41 13.65
C VAL A 193 16.40 -8.67 13.12
N LEU A 194 16.25 -8.98 11.83
CA LEU A 194 14.97 -9.38 11.24
C LEU A 194 14.71 -10.88 11.32
N ASP A 195 15.69 -11.70 11.73
CA ASP A 195 15.49 -13.15 11.82
C ASP A 195 14.41 -13.48 12.87
N GLY A 196 13.37 -14.18 12.45
CA GLY A 196 12.25 -14.57 13.30
C GLY A 196 11.19 -13.49 13.51
N VAL A 197 11.35 -12.30 12.93
CA VAL A 197 10.33 -11.23 13.02
C VAL A 197 9.15 -11.56 12.09
N PRO A 198 7.90 -11.52 12.56
CA PRO A 198 6.72 -11.73 11.72
C PRO A 198 6.55 -10.59 10.71
N ILE A 199 6.39 -10.92 9.43
CA ILE A 199 6.14 -9.96 8.34
C ILE A 199 4.94 -10.42 7.53
N GLY A 200 3.93 -9.55 7.38
CA GLY A 200 2.78 -9.80 6.51
C GLY A 200 3.04 -9.29 5.09
N ILE A 201 2.74 -10.11 4.09
CA ILE A 201 2.90 -9.76 2.67
C ILE A 201 1.52 -9.46 2.06
N LYS A 202 1.43 -8.40 1.27
CA LYS A 202 0.21 -8.06 0.54
C LYS A 202 0.01 -9.06 -0.58
N ASP A 203 -1.22 -9.56 -0.75
CA ASP A 203 -1.60 -10.57 -1.77
C ASP A 203 -1.52 -10.08 -3.24
N GLU A 204 -0.97 -8.90 -3.47
CA GLU A 204 -0.62 -8.37 -4.79
C GLU A 204 0.88 -8.55 -5.08
N ILE A 205 1.62 -9.16 -4.15
CA ILE A 205 3.07 -9.40 -4.21
C ILE A 205 3.30 -10.91 -4.05
N ASP A 206 4.07 -11.48 -4.96
CA ASP A 206 4.41 -12.91 -4.94
C ASP A 206 5.19 -13.30 -3.68
N CYS A 207 4.70 -14.33 -2.98
CA CYS A 207 5.33 -14.88 -1.78
C CYS A 207 5.16 -16.40 -1.75
N MET A 208 6.18 -17.12 -2.19
CA MET A 208 6.15 -18.59 -2.20
C MET A 208 5.98 -19.15 -0.78
N PRO A 209 5.19 -20.24 -0.58
CA PRO A 209 4.48 -21.02 -1.59
C PRO A 209 3.04 -20.52 -1.87
N TYR A 210 2.66 -19.34 -1.37
CA TYR A 210 1.30 -18.83 -1.45
C TYR A 210 1.00 -18.30 -2.87
N PRO A 211 -0.18 -18.60 -3.44
CA PRO A 211 -0.64 -17.96 -4.66
C PRO A 211 -0.94 -16.48 -4.43
N THR A 212 -0.69 -15.67 -5.44
CA THR A 212 -1.02 -14.24 -5.50
C THR A 212 -2.39 -14.09 -6.15
N THR A 213 -3.41 -13.72 -5.37
CA THR A 213 -4.80 -13.66 -5.90
C THR A 213 -5.28 -12.25 -6.21
N GLY A 214 -4.58 -11.20 -5.73
CA GLY A 214 -5.10 -9.84 -5.79
C GLY A 214 -6.47 -9.69 -5.13
N LYS A 215 -6.78 -10.55 -4.14
CA LYS A 215 -8.08 -10.72 -3.49
C LYS A 215 -9.22 -11.20 -4.38
N HIS A 216 -8.91 -11.76 -5.56
CA HIS A 216 -9.90 -12.45 -6.39
C HIS A 216 -10.06 -13.91 -5.94
N THR A 217 -11.19 -14.52 -6.28
CA THR A 217 -11.49 -15.93 -5.94
C THR A 217 -11.37 -16.88 -7.13
N PHE A 218 -10.96 -16.39 -8.30
CA PHE A 218 -10.66 -17.21 -9.46
C PHE A 218 -9.36 -17.98 -9.21
N LYS A 219 -9.37 -19.28 -9.54
CA LYS A 219 -8.22 -20.18 -9.43
C LYS A 219 -7.51 -20.30 -10.75
#